data_AF-A0A015W220-F1
#
_entry.id   AF-A0A015W220-F1
#
_cell.length_a   1.000
_cell.length_b   1.000
_cell.length_c   1.000
_cell.angle_alpha   90.00
_cell.angle_beta   90.00
_cell.angle_gamma   90.00
#
_symmetry.space_group_name_H-M   'P 1'
#
loop_
_entity.id
_entity.type
_entity.pdbx_description
1 polymer ?
#
loop_
_entity_poly.entity_id
_entity_poly.type
_entity_poly.pdbx_seq_one_letter_code
_entity_poly.pdbx_strand_id
1 'polypeptide(L)'
;MEIKYIFCIVFCFWAMKTTMAQSDNNLFALEKQLCFIQDTLSILRQNYPYTDDNYCDSLQHRFSILLEELCAVDKEMKYDFIELRKKERQFTMAVSVDEDMRVFSRNTYFGGSMPLFASYIQYKDKEHLYFFDINEDNDMGICYDTIYSIQALNKRYYLLSGTSQIAAAYPLAVMKAVSCANGELKKEIIFVSGNQQTDYLSISYRYVKDNIDTRLFISGNLTFPRIVYVET
;
A
#
# COMPACT_ATOMS: atom_id res chain seq x y z
N MET A 1 29.22 -29.94 25.31
CA MET A 1 27.76 -29.82 25.46
C MET A 1 27.25 -29.18 24.18
N GLU A 2 26.97 -29.99 23.17
CA GLU A 2 26.49 -29.53 21.86
C GLU A 2 25.02 -29.88 21.73
N ILE A 3 24.16 -28.88 21.61
CA ILE A 3 22.75 -29.08 21.24
C ILE A 3 22.62 -28.70 19.77
N LYS A 4 22.54 -29.71 18.90
CA LYS A 4 22.15 -29.56 17.49
C LYS A 4 20.62 -29.56 17.43
N TYR A 5 20.02 -28.41 17.17
CA TYR A 5 18.57 -28.31 16.95
C TYR A 5 18.23 -28.80 15.54
N ILE A 6 17.53 -29.93 15.47
CA ILE A 6 16.92 -30.46 14.24
C ILE A 6 15.50 -29.90 14.17
N PHE A 7 15.22 -29.04 13.19
CA PHE A 7 13.85 -28.60 12.89
C PHE A 7 13.19 -29.63 11.97
N CYS A 8 12.21 -30.38 12.49
CA CYS A 8 11.34 -31.24 11.70
C CYS A 8 10.09 -30.46 11.26
N ILE A 9 9.96 -30.20 9.96
CA ILE A 9 8.71 -29.71 9.36
C ILE A 9 7.88 -30.93 8.98
N VAL A 10 6.75 -31.13 9.66
CA VAL A 10 5.78 -32.19 9.34
C VAL A 10 4.80 -31.66 8.30
N PHE A 11 4.90 -32.18 7.06
CA PHE A 11 3.88 -32.02 6.02
C PHE A 11 2.86 -33.16 6.14
N CYS A 12 1.64 -32.86 6.58
CA CYS A 12 0.52 -33.79 6.48
C CYS A 12 -0.38 -33.36 5.30
N PHE A 13 -0.21 -34.04 4.16
CA PHE A 13 -1.19 -34.00 3.07
C PHE A 13 -2.32 -34.98 3.39
N TRP A 14 -3.53 -34.45 3.55
CA TRP A 14 -4.76 -35.24 3.44
C TRP A 14 -5.40 -34.97 2.08
N ALA A 15 -5.58 -36.03 1.31
CA ALA A 15 -6.22 -35.98 0.00
C ALA A 15 -7.72 -35.74 0.16
N MET A 16 -8.21 -34.59 -0.32
CA MET A 16 -9.63 -34.36 -0.59
C MET A 16 -9.85 -34.19 -2.09
N LYS A 17 -10.72 -35.04 -2.65
CA LYS A 17 -11.29 -34.89 -3.99
C LYS A 17 -11.89 -33.50 -4.13
N THR A 18 -11.38 -32.71 -5.08
CA THR A 18 -11.85 -31.35 -5.32
C THR A 18 -11.96 -31.09 -6.82
N THR A 19 -13.14 -31.35 -7.37
CA THR A 19 -13.61 -30.62 -8.57
C THR A 19 -14.36 -29.40 -8.05
N MET A 20 -13.76 -28.20 -8.21
CA MET A 20 -14.16 -26.83 -7.80
C MET A 20 -13.36 -26.11 -6.69
N ALA A 21 -12.38 -26.73 -6.02
CA ALA A 21 -11.60 -26.03 -4.95
C ALA A 21 -10.22 -25.50 -5.37
N GLN A 22 -9.86 -25.55 -6.66
CA GLN A 22 -8.47 -25.33 -7.06
C GLN A 22 -8.08 -23.85 -7.16
N SER A 23 -9.02 -22.95 -7.53
CA SER A 23 -8.79 -21.49 -7.51
C SER A 23 -8.72 -20.95 -6.08
N ASP A 24 -9.69 -21.34 -5.24
CA ASP A 24 -9.82 -20.82 -3.88
C ASP A 24 -8.69 -21.32 -2.97
N ASN A 25 -8.26 -22.59 -3.16
CA ASN A 25 -7.07 -23.11 -2.49
C ASN A 25 -5.79 -22.36 -2.90
N ASN A 26 -5.72 -21.83 -4.12
CA ASN A 26 -4.54 -21.09 -4.57
C ASN A 26 -4.50 -19.68 -3.96
N LEU A 27 -5.62 -18.95 -3.96
CA LEU A 27 -5.71 -17.61 -3.36
C LEU A 27 -5.37 -17.63 -1.87
N PHE A 28 -5.96 -18.56 -1.12
CA PHE A 28 -5.68 -18.73 0.31
C PHE A 28 -4.21 -19.10 0.58
N ALA A 29 -3.63 -19.97 -0.26
CA ALA A 29 -2.22 -20.34 -0.13
C ALA A 29 -1.28 -19.15 -0.42
N LEU A 30 -1.60 -18.32 -1.41
CA LEU A 30 -0.85 -17.10 -1.73
C LEU A 30 -0.96 -16.07 -0.60
N GLU A 31 -2.15 -15.85 -0.04
CA GLU A 31 -2.33 -14.94 1.10
C GLU A 31 -1.54 -15.42 2.32
N LYS A 32 -1.52 -16.73 2.59
CA LYS A 32 -0.72 -17.30 3.68
C LYS A 32 0.77 -17.03 3.50
N GLN A 33 1.28 -17.05 2.27
CA GLN A 33 2.67 -16.67 1.98
C GLN A 33 2.91 -15.17 2.20
N LEU A 34 1.98 -14.30 1.78
CA LEU A 34 2.05 -12.87 2.06
C LEU A 34 2.06 -12.59 3.57
N CYS A 35 1.20 -13.26 4.33
CA CYS A 35 1.16 -13.18 5.79
C CYS A 35 2.50 -13.61 6.40
N PHE A 36 3.06 -14.75 5.96
CA PHE A 36 4.35 -15.23 6.43
C PHE A 36 5.47 -14.21 6.22
N ILE A 37 5.51 -13.58 5.04
CA ILE A 37 6.51 -12.54 4.74
C ILE A 37 6.33 -11.33 5.68
N GLN A 38 5.10 -10.85 5.83
CA GLN A 38 4.79 -9.68 6.65
C GLN A 38 5.12 -9.92 8.14
N ASP A 39 4.80 -11.12 8.64
CA ASP A 39 5.12 -11.54 10.02
C ASP A 39 6.64 -11.68 10.21
N THR A 40 7.34 -12.25 9.22
CA THR A 40 8.81 -12.39 9.24
C THR A 40 9.50 -11.02 9.27
N LEU A 41 9.08 -10.09 8.42
CA LEU A 41 9.61 -8.71 8.40
C LEU A 41 9.41 -8.00 9.73
N SER A 42 8.23 -8.16 10.35
CA SER A 42 7.91 -7.60 11.67
C SER A 42 8.84 -8.14 12.76
N ILE A 43 9.04 -9.47 12.81
CA ILE A 43 9.93 -10.12 13.79
C ILE A 43 11.39 -9.70 13.59
N LEU A 44 11.87 -9.70 12.35
CA LEU A 44 13.24 -9.34 12.02
C LEU A 44 13.55 -7.90 12.47
N ARG A 45 12.64 -6.97 12.22
CA ARG A 45 12.84 -5.56 12.59
C ARG A 45 12.67 -5.28 14.08
N GLN A 46 11.88 -6.07 14.81
CA GLN A 46 11.88 -6.02 16.28
C GLN A 46 13.22 -6.46 16.89
N ASN A 47 13.99 -7.31 16.20
CA ASN A 47 15.28 -7.83 16.64
C ASN A 47 16.47 -7.13 15.96
N TYR A 48 16.32 -5.82 15.72
CA TYR A 48 17.15 -4.96 14.86
C TYR A 48 18.69 -5.08 14.93
N PRO A 49 19.38 -5.45 16.04
CA PRO A 49 20.84 -5.55 16.00
C PRO A 49 21.42 -6.64 15.07
N TYR A 50 20.62 -7.51 14.44
CA TYR A 50 21.12 -8.66 13.66
C TYR A 50 20.44 -8.89 12.30
N THR A 51 19.77 -7.88 11.73
CA THR A 51 19.07 -8.04 10.45
C THR A 51 19.98 -7.93 9.23
N ASP A 52 19.99 -8.95 8.37
CA ASP A 52 20.56 -8.89 7.01
C ASP A 52 19.62 -8.10 6.11
N ASP A 53 20.03 -6.89 5.71
CA ASP A 53 19.22 -6.01 4.88
C ASP A 53 18.92 -6.62 3.50
N ASN A 54 19.84 -7.41 2.92
CA ASN A 54 19.60 -8.07 1.63
C ASN A 54 18.47 -9.10 1.71
N TYR A 55 18.41 -9.84 2.83
CA TYR A 55 17.32 -10.79 3.04
C TYR A 55 15.98 -10.07 3.23
N CYS A 56 15.99 -8.95 3.95
CA CYS A 56 14.78 -8.15 4.12
C CYS A 56 14.31 -7.58 2.78
N ASP A 57 15.20 -7.04 1.94
CA ASP A 57 14.87 -6.53 0.61
C ASP A 57 14.32 -7.63 -0.31
N SER A 58 14.91 -8.82 -0.25
CA SER A 58 14.40 -10.01 -0.95
C SER A 58 12.97 -10.35 -0.53
N LEU A 59 12.66 -10.28 0.78
CA LEU A 59 11.30 -10.47 1.29
C LEU A 59 10.34 -9.38 0.81
N GLN A 60 10.76 -8.10 0.79
CA GLN A 60 9.93 -7.00 0.27
C GLN A 60 9.58 -7.22 -1.20
N HIS A 61 10.56 -7.59 -2.01
CA HIS A 61 10.37 -7.86 -3.43
C HIS A 61 9.51 -9.11 -3.66
N ARG A 62 9.71 -10.16 -2.86
CA ARG A 62 8.88 -11.37 -2.94
C ARG A 62 7.43 -11.08 -2.58
N PHE A 63 7.18 -10.16 -1.65
CA PHE A 63 5.82 -9.73 -1.30
C PHE A 63 5.11 -9.12 -2.52
N SER A 64 5.75 -8.18 -3.22
CA SER A 64 5.12 -7.52 -4.38
C SER A 64 4.76 -8.52 -5.48
N ILE A 65 5.67 -9.45 -5.78
CA ILE A 65 5.43 -10.52 -6.77
C ILE A 65 4.24 -11.40 -6.36
N LEU A 66 4.18 -11.83 -5.11
CA LEU A 66 3.09 -12.70 -4.64
C LEU A 66 1.74 -11.97 -4.62
N LEU A 67 1.73 -10.67 -4.31
CA LEU A 67 0.53 -9.87 -4.34
C LEU A 67 0.03 -9.70 -5.78
N GLU A 68 0.93 -9.45 -6.73
CA GLU A 68 0.62 -9.41 -8.16
C GLU A 68 0.05 -10.75 -8.66
N GLU A 69 0.69 -11.87 -8.28
CA GLU A 69 0.22 -13.22 -8.63
C GLU A 69 -1.18 -13.49 -8.08
N LEU A 70 -1.43 -13.16 -6.81
CA LEU A 70 -2.75 -13.29 -6.19
C LEU A 70 -3.78 -12.43 -6.92
N CYS A 71 -3.45 -11.17 -7.24
CA CYS A 71 -4.32 -10.27 -7.99
C CYS A 71 -4.63 -10.79 -9.40
N ALA A 72 -3.69 -11.46 -10.06
CA ALA A 72 -3.91 -12.07 -11.37
C ALA A 72 -4.84 -13.30 -11.32
N VAL A 73 -4.83 -14.03 -10.20
CA VAL A 73 -5.74 -15.16 -9.94
C VAL A 73 -7.13 -14.68 -9.53
N ASP A 74 -7.23 -13.63 -8.71
CA ASP A 74 -8.49 -13.02 -8.25
C ASP A 74 -9.08 -12.10 -9.33
N LYS A 75 -9.56 -12.71 -10.42
CA LYS A 75 -10.01 -11.97 -11.60
C LYS A 75 -11.23 -11.08 -11.36
N GLU A 76 -12.08 -11.47 -10.42
CA GLU A 76 -13.29 -10.72 -10.08
C GLU A 76 -13.01 -9.56 -9.13
N MET A 77 -11.79 -9.45 -8.60
CA MET A 77 -11.39 -8.48 -7.58
C MET A 77 -12.22 -8.57 -6.29
N LYS A 78 -12.60 -9.78 -5.89
CA LYS A 78 -13.48 -10.04 -4.74
C LYS A 78 -12.78 -10.65 -3.54
N TYR A 79 -11.53 -11.08 -3.68
CA TYR A 79 -10.75 -11.58 -2.56
C TYR A 79 -10.55 -10.46 -1.53
N ASP A 80 -10.84 -10.75 -0.28
CA ASP A 80 -11.00 -9.76 0.79
C ASP A 80 -9.78 -9.66 1.71
N PHE A 81 -8.83 -10.59 1.58
CA PHE A 81 -7.58 -10.64 2.31
C PHE A 81 -7.78 -10.64 3.83
N ILE A 82 -8.71 -11.47 4.35
CA ILE A 82 -9.08 -11.51 5.78
C ILE A 82 -7.85 -11.65 6.69
N GLU A 83 -6.93 -12.55 6.36
CA GLU A 83 -5.80 -12.89 7.22
C GLU A 83 -4.71 -11.81 7.16
N LEU A 84 -4.43 -11.29 5.96
CA LEU A 84 -3.43 -10.27 5.74
C LEU A 84 -3.86 -8.92 6.31
N ARG A 85 -5.16 -8.61 6.29
CA ARG A 85 -5.73 -7.36 6.84
C ARG A 85 -5.89 -7.36 8.36
N LYS A 86 -5.49 -8.43 9.07
CA LYS A 86 -5.47 -8.40 10.52
C LYS A 86 -4.53 -7.29 11.02
N LYS A 87 -4.95 -6.61 12.09
CA LYS A 87 -4.35 -5.36 12.58
C LYS A 87 -2.83 -5.46 12.79
N GLU A 88 -2.35 -6.61 13.26
CA GLU A 88 -0.94 -6.88 13.53
C GLU A 88 -0.04 -6.83 12.29
N ARG A 89 -0.59 -7.03 11.09
CA ARG A 89 0.17 -7.04 9.83
C ARG A 89 0.29 -5.67 9.19
N GLN A 90 -0.48 -4.69 9.66
CA GLN A 90 -0.47 -3.31 9.18
C GLN A 90 -0.60 -3.22 7.65
N PHE A 91 -1.54 -4.00 7.12
CA PHE A 91 -1.92 -4.03 5.71
C PHE A 91 -3.32 -3.43 5.56
N THR A 92 -3.44 -2.48 4.65
CA THR A 92 -4.67 -1.77 4.33
C THR A 92 -5.03 -2.06 2.88
N MET A 93 -6.33 -2.22 2.64
CA MET A 93 -6.89 -2.33 1.31
C MET A 93 -8.07 -1.36 1.21
N ALA A 94 -8.06 -0.55 0.15
CA ALA A 94 -9.15 0.33 -0.23
C ALA A 94 -9.71 -0.12 -1.57
N VAL A 95 -11.02 -0.03 -1.75
CA VAL A 95 -11.73 -0.40 -2.98
C VAL A 95 -12.51 0.81 -3.46
N SER A 96 -12.48 1.07 -4.76
CA SER A 96 -13.24 2.14 -5.39
C SER A 96 -14.74 1.81 -5.45
N VAL A 97 -15.59 2.83 -5.52
CA VAL A 97 -17.06 2.65 -5.49
C VAL A 97 -17.58 1.84 -6.67
N ASP A 98 -16.90 1.92 -7.81
CA ASP A 98 -17.17 1.17 -9.03
C ASP A 98 -16.49 -0.21 -9.08
N GLU A 99 -15.74 -0.59 -8.03
CA GLU A 99 -15.07 -1.90 -7.89
C GLU A 99 -14.05 -2.21 -9.02
N ASP A 100 -13.64 -1.18 -9.76
CA ASP A 100 -12.66 -1.29 -10.84
C ASP A 100 -11.24 -1.01 -10.35
N MET A 101 -11.05 -0.49 -9.14
CA MET A 101 -9.74 -0.23 -8.56
C MET A 101 -9.64 -0.69 -7.09
N ARG A 102 -8.54 -1.36 -6.78
CA ARG A 102 -8.07 -1.62 -5.41
C ARG A 102 -6.72 -0.96 -5.20
N VAL A 103 -6.53 -0.36 -4.04
CA VAL A 103 -5.20 0.04 -3.55
C VAL A 103 -4.87 -0.80 -2.34
N PHE A 104 -3.65 -1.32 -2.32
CA PHE A 104 -3.06 -2.01 -1.21
C PHE A 104 -1.94 -1.15 -0.64
N SER A 105 -1.87 -1.03 0.68
CA SER A 105 -0.77 -0.35 1.37
C SER A 105 -0.32 -1.20 2.55
N ARG A 106 0.99 -1.32 2.75
CA ARG A 106 1.55 -2.08 3.88
C ARG A 106 2.71 -1.35 4.52
N ASN A 107 2.84 -1.46 5.84
CA ASN A 107 4.09 -1.05 6.50
C ASN A 107 5.20 -2.01 6.08
N THR A 108 6.34 -1.48 5.65
CA THR A 108 7.53 -2.25 5.29
C THR A 108 8.35 -2.65 6.52
N TYR A 109 8.10 -2.01 7.67
CA TYR A 109 8.84 -2.10 8.93
C TYR A 109 10.28 -1.55 8.88
N PHE A 110 10.65 -0.82 7.83
CA PHE A 110 12.01 -0.30 7.65
C PHE A 110 12.26 1.07 8.27
N GLY A 111 11.24 1.89 8.48
CA GLY A 111 11.45 3.27 8.96
C GLY A 111 11.49 3.44 10.48
N GLY A 112 11.51 2.35 11.25
CA GLY A 112 11.61 2.38 12.71
C GLY A 112 10.44 3.16 13.35
N SER A 113 10.74 4.29 13.97
CA SER A 113 9.71 5.18 14.57
C SER A 113 8.87 5.95 13.54
N MET A 114 9.28 5.96 12.29
CA MET A 114 8.56 6.56 11.17
C MET A 114 8.14 5.43 10.22
N PRO A 115 6.86 5.08 10.12
CA PRO A 115 6.43 4.00 9.23
C PRO A 115 6.79 4.32 7.79
N LEU A 116 7.38 3.34 7.10
CA LEU A 116 7.57 3.35 5.64
C LEU A 116 6.49 2.47 5.04
N PHE A 117 5.79 2.96 4.02
CA PHE A 117 4.73 2.22 3.35
C PHE A 117 5.13 1.81 1.94
N ALA A 118 4.80 0.59 1.54
CA ALA A 118 4.77 0.17 0.14
C ALA A 118 3.31 0.05 -0.30
N SER A 119 3.00 0.59 -1.49
CA SER A 119 1.65 0.63 -2.02
C SER A 119 1.56 0.18 -3.47
N TYR A 120 0.46 -0.49 -3.77
CA TYR A 120 0.20 -1.10 -5.06
C TYR A 120 -1.24 -0.81 -5.50
N ILE A 121 -1.45 -0.67 -6.81
CA ILE A 121 -2.78 -0.59 -7.43
C ILE A 121 -3.05 -1.88 -8.19
N GLN A 122 -4.25 -2.41 -8.02
CA GLN A 122 -4.85 -3.28 -9.02
C GLN A 122 -6.01 -2.55 -9.68
N TYR A 123 -6.06 -2.62 -11.01
CA TYR A 123 -7.06 -1.93 -11.82
C TYR A 123 -7.64 -2.87 -12.87
N LYS A 124 -8.96 -2.78 -13.06
CA LYS A 124 -9.72 -3.53 -14.07
C LYS A 124 -10.21 -2.57 -15.16
N ASP A 125 -9.79 -2.82 -16.40
CA ASP A 125 -10.34 -2.18 -17.59
C ASP A 125 -11.02 -3.23 -18.45
N LYS A 126 -12.36 -3.27 -18.40
CA LYS A 126 -13.16 -4.30 -19.06
C LYS A 126 -12.74 -5.69 -18.54
N GLU A 127 -12.17 -6.51 -19.41
CA GLU A 127 -11.71 -7.88 -19.12
C GLU A 127 -10.22 -7.97 -18.76
N HIS A 128 -9.50 -6.84 -18.75
CA HIS A 128 -8.07 -6.81 -18.44
C HIS A 128 -7.81 -6.33 -17.03
N LEU A 129 -6.85 -6.98 -16.37
CA LEU A 129 -6.37 -6.63 -15.04
C LEU A 129 -4.95 -6.12 -15.15
N TYR A 130 -4.68 -5.06 -14.41
CA TYR A 130 -3.38 -4.40 -14.34
C TYR A 130 -2.96 -4.30 -12.89
N PHE A 131 -1.66 -4.41 -12.66
CA PHE A 131 -1.04 -4.27 -11.36
C PHE A 131 0.10 -3.26 -11.45
N PHE A 132 0.17 -2.33 -10.50
CA PHE A 132 1.15 -1.25 -10.50
C PHE A 132 1.76 -1.08 -9.12
N ASP A 133 3.08 -0.96 -9.05
CA ASP A 133 3.75 -0.33 -7.91
C ASP A 133 3.64 1.18 -8.07
N ILE A 134 3.22 1.88 -7.01
CA ILE A 134 2.95 3.32 -7.04
C ILE A 134 3.83 4.13 -6.09
N ASN A 135 4.80 3.48 -5.45
CA ASN A 135 5.80 4.16 -4.66
C ASN A 135 6.80 4.90 -5.55
N GLU A 136 7.22 6.09 -5.12
CA GLU A 136 8.31 6.82 -5.76
C GLU A 136 9.64 6.48 -5.08
N ASP A 137 10.74 6.58 -5.83
CA ASP A 137 12.08 6.40 -5.28
C ASP A 137 12.33 7.37 -4.13
N ASN A 138 12.72 6.84 -2.96
CA ASN A 138 12.92 7.59 -1.71
C ASN A 138 11.65 8.23 -1.10
N ASP A 139 10.45 7.79 -1.47
CA ASP A 139 9.20 8.19 -0.80
C ASP A 139 9.00 7.38 0.50
N MET A 140 8.56 8.06 1.57
CA MET A 140 8.11 7.39 2.80
C MET A 140 6.88 6.49 2.54
N GLY A 141 6.22 6.71 1.41
CA GLY A 141 5.01 6.01 1.01
C GLY A 141 3.80 6.51 1.79
N ILE A 142 2.62 6.10 1.35
CA ILE A 142 1.35 6.48 1.93
C ILE A 142 0.56 5.21 2.24
N CYS A 143 -0.05 5.15 3.41
CA CYS A 143 -1.07 4.17 3.73
C CYS A 143 -2.42 4.67 3.20
N TYR A 144 -2.77 4.27 1.99
CA TYR A 144 -4.06 4.61 1.40
C TYR A 144 -5.15 3.73 2.00
N ASP A 145 -6.25 4.36 2.41
CA ASP A 145 -7.39 3.70 3.05
C ASP A 145 -8.71 3.99 2.34
N THR A 146 -8.73 4.96 1.42
CA THR A 146 -9.94 5.43 0.76
C THR A 146 -9.68 5.75 -0.71
N ILE A 147 -10.62 5.37 -1.58
CA ILE A 147 -10.61 5.70 -3.01
C ILE A 147 -11.93 6.38 -3.37
N TYR A 148 -11.86 7.55 -4.00
CA TYR A 148 -13.02 8.21 -4.60
C TYR A 148 -12.99 8.05 -6.11
N SER A 149 -14.04 7.47 -6.69
CA SER A 149 -14.21 7.37 -8.15
C SER A 149 -14.97 8.59 -8.67
N ILE A 150 -14.37 9.33 -9.60
CA ILE A 150 -14.96 10.54 -10.19
C ILE A 150 -15.01 10.37 -11.70
N GLN A 151 -16.22 10.40 -12.25
CA GLN A 151 -16.42 10.48 -13.70
C GLN A 151 -16.49 11.95 -14.11
N ALA A 152 -15.55 12.39 -14.95
CA ALA A 152 -15.57 13.74 -15.51
C ALA A 152 -15.33 13.68 -17.02
N LEU A 153 -16.30 14.18 -17.80
CA LEU A 153 -16.29 14.10 -19.27
C LEU A 153 -16.11 12.63 -19.73
N ASN A 154 -15.15 12.39 -20.63
CA ASN A 154 -14.82 11.09 -21.20
C ASN A 154 -13.73 10.33 -20.41
N LYS A 155 -13.42 10.75 -19.18
CA LYS A 155 -12.33 10.20 -18.39
C LYS A 155 -12.78 9.91 -16.95
N ARG A 156 -12.29 8.79 -16.41
CA ARG A 156 -12.46 8.45 -15.01
C ARG A 156 -11.19 8.78 -14.24
N TYR A 157 -11.38 9.38 -13.08
CA TYR A 157 -10.34 9.74 -12.13
C TYR A 157 -10.58 8.98 -10.83
N TYR A 158 -9.49 8.57 -10.20
CA TYR A 158 -9.51 7.99 -8.87
C TYR A 158 -8.69 8.89 -7.95
N LEU A 159 -9.32 9.38 -6.88
CA LEU A 159 -8.63 10.09 -5.82
C LEU A 159 -8.27 9.09 -4.72
N LEU A 160 -6.98 8.83 -4.57
CA LEU A 160 -6.42 7.94 -3.56
C LEU A 160 -6.11 8.77 -2.32
N SER A 161 -6.83 8.54 -1.23
CA SER A 161 -6.64 9.22 0.04
C SER A 161 -6.02 8.28 1.06
N GLY A 162 -5.11 8.82 1.87
CA GLY A 162 -4.39 8.05 2.86
C GLY A 162 -3.63 8.91 3.85
N THR A 163 -2.82 8.25 4.66
CA THR A 163 -1.95 8.91 5.63
C THR A 163 -0.51 8.43 5.52
N SER A 164 0.42 9.31 5.83
CA SER A 164 1.84 9.02 5.99
C SER A 164 2.34 9.74 7.25
N GLN A 165 3.63 9.62 7.54
CA GLN A 165 4.24 10.22 8.71
C GLN A 165 5.64 10.74 8.38
N ILE A 166 5.79 12.07 8.38
CA ILE A 166 7.07 12.73 8.13
C ILE A 166 7.98 12.66 9.38
N ALA A 167 7.37 12.53 10.56
CA ALA A 167 8.04 12.24 11.84
C ALA A 167 7.00 11.85 12.89
N ALA A 168 7.45 11.30 14.04
CA ALA A 168 6.58 10.81 15.12
C ALA A 168 5.43 11.78 15.50
N ALA A 169 5.66 13.09 15.43
CA ALA A 169 4.68 14.13 15.78
C ALA A 169 3.95 14.78 14.59
N TYR A 170 4.21 14.35 13.36
CA TYR A 170 3.73 14.97 12.13
C TYR A 170 3.05 13.94 11.21
N PRO A 171 1.82 13.52 11.55
CA PRO A 171 0.97 12.80 10.61
C PRO A 171 0.71 13.69 9.38
N LEU A 172 0.62 13.06 8.23
CA LEU A 172 0.35 13.71 6.94
C LEU A 172 -0.83 12.98 6.30
N ALA A 173 -2.01 13.59 6.21
CA ALA A 173 -3.03 13.12 5.29
C ALA A 173 -2.61 13.47 3.87
N VAL A 174 -2.79 12.59 2.88
CA VAL A 174 -2.41 12.83 1.48
C VAL A 174 -3.56 12.41 0.57
N MET A 175 -3.77 13.15 -0.51
CA MET A 175 -4.63 12.77 -1.62
C MET A 175 -3.86 12.89 -2.94
N LYS A 176 -3.78 11.79 -3.70
CA LYS A 176 -3.22 11.74 -5.06
C LYS A 176 -4.33 11.42 -6.05
N ALA A 177 -4.31 12.03 -7.23
CA ALA A 177 -5.22 11.67 -8.32
C ALA A 177 -4.50 10.80 -9.33
N VAL A 178 -5.19 9.76 -9.78
CA VAL A 178 -4.71 8.91 -10.86
C VAL A 178 -5.82 8.70 -11.88
N SER A 179 -5.43 8.39 -13.09
CA SER A 179 -6.30 7.81 -14.10
C SER A 179 -5.62 6.61 -14.73
N CYS A 180 -6.41 5.73 -15.31
CA CYS A 180 -5.90 4.60 -16.07
C CYS A 180 -6.44 4.68 -17.49
N ALA A 181 -5.56 4.55 -18.48
CA ALA A 181 -5.94 4.52 -19.88
C ALA A 181 -5.02 3.56 -20.65
N ASN A 182 -5.60 2.65 -21.42
CA ASN A 182 -4.86 1.67 -22.24
C ASN A 182 -3.85 0.83 -21.44
N GLY A 183 -4.19 0.47 -20.20
CA GLY A 183 -3.31 -0.30 -19.32
C GLY A 183 -2.16 0.49 -18.68
N GLU A 184 -2.13 1.81 -18.84
CA GLU A 184 -1.15 2.67 -18.19
C GLU A 184 -1.79 3.47 -17.06
N LEU A 185 -1.14 3.46 -15.89
CA LEU A 185 -1.45 4.36 -14.78
C LEU A 185 -0.83 5.73 -15.03
N LYS A 186 -1.64 6.79 -14.95
CA LYS A 186 -1.21 8.18 -15.10
C LYS A 186 -1.48 8.94 -13.82
N LYS A 187 -0.47 9.64 -13.32
CA LYS A 187 -0.63 10.62 -12.25
C LYS A 187 -1.34 11.85 -12.81
N GLU A 188 -2.40 12.27 -12.14
CA GLU A 188 -3.24 13.38 -12.58
C GLU A 188 -3.06 14.60 -11.69
N ILE A 189 -3.27 15.76 -12.28
CA ILE A 189 -3.23 17.07 -11.65
C ILE A 189 -4.57 17.26 -10.92
N ILE A 190 -4.53 17.49 -9.60
CA ILE A 190 -5.71 17.81 -8.75
C ILE A 190 -6.02 19.31 -8.80
N PHE A 191 -4.98 20.16 -8.89
CA PHE A 191 -5.10 21.61 -8.82
C PHE A 191 -4.42 22.27 -10.02
N VAL A 192 -5.15 23.10 -10.75
CA VAL A 192 -4.50 24.00 -11.71
C VAL A 192 -3.94 25.19 -10.94
N SER A 193 -2.75 25.00 -10.37
CA SER A 193 -1.94 26.09 -9.83
C SER A 193 -1.28 26.84 -11.00
N GLY A 194 -1.34 28.18 -10.98
CA GLY A 194 -0.68 29.02 -12.00
C GLY A 194 0.86 28.84 -12.05
N ASN A 195 1.45 28.14 -11.09
CA ASN A 195 2.85 27.74 -11.07
C ASN A 195 2.98 26.20 -11.08
N GLN A 196 3.78 25.69 -12.01
CA GLN A 196 4.05 24.27 -12.28
C GLN A 196 4.67 23.52 -11.08
N GLN A 197 3.87 23.09 -10.11
CA GLN A 197 4.32 22.18 -9.04
C GLN A 197 3.37 20.98 -8.95
N THR A 198 3.92 19.84 -8.54
CA THR A 198 3.22 18.53 -8.53
C THR A 198 2.14 18.47 -7.46
N ASP A 199 0.95 18.04 -7.87
CA ASP A 199 -0.28 18.12 -7.09
C ASP A 199 -0.49 16.92 -6.16
N TYR A 200 -0.40 17.18 -4.87
CA TYR A 200 -1.14 16.40 -3.88
C TYR A 200 -1.67 17.33 -2.80
N LEU A 201 -2.92 17.12 -2.37
CA LEU A 201 -3.43 17.76 -1.16
C LEU A 201 -2.86 16.97 0.01
N SER A 202 -2.17 17.63 0.92
CA SER A 202 -1.86 17.01 2.20
C SER A 202 -2.18 17.93 3.36
N ILE A 203 -2.53 17.37 4.52
CA ILE A 203 -2.90 18.09 5.75
C ILE A 203 -2.13 17.44 6.90
N SER A 204 -1.36 18.22 7.65
CA SER A 204 -0.63 17.72 8.82
C SER A 204 -1.25 18.22 10.12
N TYR A 205 -1.53 17.31 11.04
CA TYR A 205 -2.09 17.64 12.35
C TYR A 205 -0.98 17.63 13.40
N ARG A 206 -0.83 18.70 14.19
CA ARG A 206 -0.02 18.64 15.42
C ARG A 206 -0.87 18.07 16.55
N TYR A 207 -0.31 17.10 17.28
CA TYR A 207 -0.88 16.58 18.52
C TYR A 207 -0.69 17.60 19.68
N VAL A 208 -1.29 18.78 19.59
CA VAL A 208 -1.46 19.70 20.74
C VAL A 208 -2.84 20.35 20.65
N LYS A 209 -3.55 20.36 21.78
CA LYS A 209 -5.01 20.49 21.89
C LYS A 209 -5.65 21.80 21.39
N ASP A 210 -4.90 22.79 20.90
CA ASP A 210 -5.46 24.14 20.68
C ASP A 210 -4.98 24.85 19.40
N ASN A 211 -4.54 24.16 18.35
CA ASN A 211 -4.34 24.81 17.03
C ASN A 211 -4.50 23.80 15.88
N ILE A 212 -5.64 23.83 15.20
CA ILE A 212 -5.84 23.14 13.92
C ILE A 212 -5.18 24.01 12.84
N ASP A 213 -3.90 23.77 12.59
CA ASP A 213 -3.19 24.31 11.43
C ASP A 213 -3.48 23.39 10.23
N THR A 214 -4.51 23.69 9.44
CA THR A 214 -4.74 23.02 8.15
C THR A 214 -3.72 23.56 7.15
N ARG A 215 -2.70 22.78 6.79
CA ARG A 215 -1.64 23.19 5.86
C ARG A 215 -1.72 22.38 4.58
N LEU A 216 -1.88 23.04 3.43
CA LEU A 216 -1.77 22.45 2.08
C LEU A 216 -0.28 22.35 1.71
N PHE A 217 0.24 21.14 1.44
CA PHE A 217 1.62 20.97 0.97
C PHE A 217 1.62 20.74 -0.53
N ILE A 218 2.39 21.57 -1.26
CA ILE A 218 2.64 21.42 -2.69
C ILE A 218 4.14 21.11 -2.83
N SER A 219 4.51 20.02 -3.51
CA SER A 219 5.91 19.59 -3.59
C SER A 219 6.62 20.25 -4.77
N GLY A 220 7.81 20.78 -4.50
CA GLY A 220 8.69 21.33 -5.51
C GLY A 220 9.92 21.91 -4.84
N ASN A 221 10.96 21.09 -4.72
CA ASN A 221 12.28 21.34 -4.15
C ASN A 221 12.41 21.37 -2.62
N LEU A 222 13.58 20.85 -2.19
CA LEU A 222 14.20 20.64 -0.86
C LEU A 222 14.17 21.83 0.13
N THR A 223 13.04 22.53 0.20
CA THR A 223 12.82 23.67 1.08
C THR A 223 11.57 23.39 1.88
N PHE A 224 11.68 23.59 3.18
CA PHE A 224 10.59 23.47 4.15
C PHE A 224 9.23 23.93 3.58
N PRO A 225 8.15 23.21 3.91
CA PRO A 225 6.83 23.48 3.36
C PRO A 225 6.39 24.92 3.64
N ARG A 226 6.01 25.65 2.59
CA ARG A 226 5.46 27.00 2.70
C ARG A 226 4.00 26.93 3.10
N ILE A 227 3.65 27.71 4.11
CA ILE A 227 2.31 27.89 4.64
C ILE A 227 1.48 28.67 3.61
N VAL A 228 0.34 28.14 3.18
CA VAL A 228 -0.65 28.88 2.38
C VAL A 228 -1.91 29.01 3.21
N TYR A 229 -2.26 30.25 3.57
CA TYR A 229 -3.54 30.58 4.18
C TYR A 229 -4.59 30.73 3.07
N VAL A 230 -5.74 30.09 3.23
CA VAL A 230 -6.94 30.39 2.44
C VAL A 230 -7.78 31.35 3.26
N GLU A 231 -7.81 32.62 2.87
CA GLU A 231 -8.74 33.58 3.45
C GLU A 231 -10.16 33.27 2.93
N THR A 232 -11.13 33.23 3.84
CA THR A 232 -12.56 33.17 3.55
C THR A 232 -13.13 34.52 3.16
#